data_AF-D9CI31-F1
#
_entry.id   AF-D9CI31-F1
#
_cell.length_a   1.000
_cell.length_b   1.000
_cell.length_c   1.000
_cell.angle_alpha   90.00
_cell.angle_beta   90.00
_cell.angle_gamma   90.00
#
_symmetry.space_group_name_H-M   'P 1'
#
loop_
_entity.id
_entity.type
_entity.pdbx_description
1 polymer ?
#
loop_
_entity_poly.entity_id
_entity_poly.type
_entity_poly.pdbx_seq_one_letter_code
_entity_poly.pdbx_strand_id
1 'polypeptide(L)'
;DFDWEYPTKRDGKPEDRENFVLLVKELSEAFEPHGYILTAALGAGKATMETAYDLAKLSRYLDLIHMMCYDYHGTWDRVVGPNAPL
;
A
#
# COMPACT_ATOMS: atom_id res chain seq x y z
N ASP A 1 3.29 -6.38 -9.18
CA ASP A 1 2.97 -6.09 -7.78
C ASP A 1 3.74 -4.86 -7.34
N PHE A 2 3.07 -3.84 -6.82
CA PHE A 2 3.71 -2.71 -6.19
C PHE A 2 4.05 -3.03 -4.74
N ASP A 3 5.26 -2.70 -4.32
CA ASP A 3 5.73 -2.91 -2.94
C ASP A 3 6.47 -1.66 -2.42
N TRP A 4 5.82 -0.50 -2.56
CA TRP A 4 6.36 0.76 -2.05
C TRP A 4 5.93 0.95 -0.60
N GLU A 5 6.91 0.94 0.31
CA GLU A 5 6.73 1.16 1.74
C GLU A 5 7.26 2.52 2.23
N TYR A 6 6.46 3.56 2.36
CA TYR A 6 5.09 3.73 1.88
C TYR A 6 5.00 5.11 1.21
N PRO A 7 4.06 5.35 0.27
CA PRO A 7 3.74 6.71 -0.15
C PRO A 7 3.63 7.64 1.07
N THR A 8 4.17 8.85 1.01
CA THR A 8 4.21 9.83 2.13
C THR A 8 5.13 9.48 3.32
N LYS A 9 5.79 8.32 3.32
CA LYS A 9 6.70 7.86 4.39
C LYS A 9 8.11 7.66 3.83
N ARG A 10 9.10 7.48 4.73
CA ARG A 10 10.52 7.25 4.36
C ARG A 10 11.03 8.30 3.35
N ASP A 11 10.92 9.57 3.74
CA ASP A 11 11.24 10.75 2.92
C ASP A 11 10.29 11.02 1.73
N GLY A 12 9.17 10.32 1.66
CA GLY A 12 8.05 10.62 0.77
C GLY A 12 7.36 11.95 1.10
N LYS A 13 6.64 12.48 0.12
CA LYS A 13 5.93 13.76 0.21
C LYS A 13 4.41 13.54 0.29
N PRO A 14 3.62 14.49 0.84
CA PRO A 14 2.16 14.35 0.91
C PRO A 14 1.50 14.09 -0.45
N GLU A 15 2.07 14.61 -1.54
CA GLU A 15 1.57 14.43 -2.91
C GLU A 15 1.63 12.96 -3.38
N ASP A 16 2.50 12.14 -2.77
CA ASP A 16 2.64 10.72 -3.11
C ASP A 16 1.32 9.96 -2.96
N ARG A 17 0.44 10.37 -2.04
CA ARG A 17 -0.88 9.77 -1.84
C ARG A 17 -1.73 9.80 -3.12
N GLU A 18 -1.80 10.96 -3.78
CA GLU A 18 -2.58 11.10 -5.01
C GLU A 18 -1.78 10.64 -6.24
N ASN A 19 -0.46 10.87 -6.25
CA ASN A 19 0.40 10.40 -7.34
C ASN A 19 0.41 8.88 -7.46
N PHE A 20 0.35 8.15 -6.35
CA PHE A 20 0.26 6.69 -6.37
C PHE A 20 -1.05 6.22 -7.02
N VAL A 21 -2.16 6.92 -6.79
CA VAL A 21 -3.42 6.62 -7.49
C VAL A 21 -3.30 6.85 -9.00
N LEU A 22 -2.67 7.96 -9.41
CA LEU A 22 -2.46 8.26 -10.82
C LEU A 22 -1.59 7.19 -11.49
N LEU A 23 -0.48 6.81 -10.85
CA LEU A 23 0.40 5.76 -11.32
C LEU A 23 -0.32 4.41 -11.49
N VAL A 24 -1.10 4.00 -10.49
CA VAL A 24 -1.86 2.74 -10.53
C VAL A 24 -2.92 2.79 -11.63
N LYS A 25 -3.61 3.92 -11.80
CA LYS A 25 -4.58 4.11 -12.88
C LYS A 25 -3.91 3.98 -14.25
N GLU A 26 -2.83 4.72 -14.50
CA GLU A 26 -2.12 4.73 -15.79
C GLU A 26 -1.59 3.34 -16.16
N LEU A 27 -1.07 2.59 -15.17
CA LEU A 27 -0.63 1.22 -15.41
C LEU A 27 -1.78 0.25 -15.64
N SER A 28 -2.88 0.38 -14.91
CA SER A 28 -4.09 -0.44 -15.12
C SER A 28 -4.60 -0.27 -16.57
N GLU A 29 -4.69 0.97 -17.06
CA GLU A 29 -5.06 1.28 -18.44
C GLU A 29 -4.06 0.71 -19.46
N ALA A 30 -2.75 0.76 -19.18
CA ALA A 30 -1.73 0.18 -20.05
C ALA A 30 -1.71 -1.36 -20.04
N PHE A 31 -2.13 -1.97 -18.94
CA PHE A 31 -2.11 -3.43 -18.74
C PHE A 31 -3.35 -4.11 -19.33
N GLU A 32 -4.49 -3.41 -19.43
CA GLU A 32 -5.74 -3.93 -19.96
C GLU A 32 -5.57 -4.65 -21.32
N PRO A 33 -4.90 -4.08 -22.35
CA PRO A 33 -4.78 -4.75 -23.66
C PRO A 33 -3.93 -6.02 -23.61
N HIS A 34 -3.12 -6.18 -22.57
CA HIS A 34 -2.22 -7.31 -22.40
C HIS A 34 -2.80 -8.40 -21.48
N GLY A 35 -3.92 -8.12 -20.81
CA GLY A 35 -4.51 -9.02 -19.81
C GLY A 35 -3.59 -9.24 -18.60
N TYR A 36 -2.74 -8.26 -18.27
CA TYR A 36 -1.86 -8.35 -17.10
C TYR A 36 -2.60 -7.97 -15.83
N ILE A 37 -2.18 -8.61 -14.73
CA ILE A 37 -2.72 -8.34 -13.39
C ILE A 37 -1.86 -7.27 -12.71
N LEU A 38 -2.51 -6.30 -12.08
CA LEU A 38 -1.90 -5.26 -11.27
C LEU A 38 -2.33 -5.40 -9.81
N THR A 39 -1.36 -5.64 -8.94
CA THR A 39 -1.56 -5.82 -7.49
C THR A 39 -0.67 -4.86 -6.71
N ALA A 40 -0.98 -4.65 -5.42
CA ALA A 40 -0.09 -3.91 -4.51
C ALA A 40 -0.08 -4.50 -3.08
N ALA A 41 1.10 -4.52 -2.46
CA ALA A 41 1.28 -4.75 -1.03
C ALA A 41 1.17 -3.44 -0.25
N LEU A 42 0.23 -3.37 0.70
CA LEU A 42 -0.08 -2.16 1.46
C LEU A 42 0.09 -2.38 2.97
N GLY A 43 0.63 -1.37 3.65
CA GLY A 43 0.85 -1.42 5.10
C GLY A 43 -0.47 -1.39 5.88
N ALA A 44 -0.60 -2.28 6.88
CA ALA A 44 -1.82 -2.42 7.68
C ALA A 44 -1.92 -1.47 8.89
N GLY A 45 -0.88 -0.66 9.15
CA GLY A 45 -0.89 0.32 10.25
C GLY A 45 -1.84 1.49 9.95
N LYS A 46 -2.74 1.82 10.88
CA LYS A 46 -3.74 2.90 10.71
C LYS A 46 -3.12 4.23 10.25
N ALA A 47 -2.03 4.66 10.90
CA ALA A 47 -1.34 5.90 10.58
C ALA A 47 -0.66 5.91 9.19
N THR A 48 -0.36 4.73 8.63
CA THR A 48 0.09 4.59 7.25
C THR A 48 -1.11 4.64 6.31
N MET A 49 -2.17 3.86 6.60
CA MET A 49 -3.36 3.82 5.73
C MET A 49 -4.01 5.18 5.55
N GLU A 50 -4.10 5.98 6.61
CA GLU A 50 -4.73 7.32 6.58
C GLU A 50 -3.93 8.34 5.77
N THR A 51 -2.59 8.24 5.73
CA THR A 51 -1.76 9.24 5.04
C THR A 51 -1.28 8.79 3.66
N ALA A 52 -1.02 7.49 3.47
CA ALA A 52 -0.37 6.97 2.28
C ALA A 52 -1.35 6.65 1.15
N TYR A 53 -2.62 6.35 1.45
CA TYR A 53 -3.52 5.71 0.49
C TYR A 53 -4.86 6.43 0.33
N ASP A 54 -5.38 6.40 -0.90
CA ASP A 54 -6.79 6.56 -1.20
C ASP A 54 -7.36 5.19 -1.61
N LEU A 55 -7.70 4.36 -0.62
CA LEU A 55 -8.13 2.97 -0.84
C LEU A 55 -9.38 2.88 -1.74
N ALA A 56 -10.27 3.86 -1.68
CA ALA A 56 -11.48 3.90 -2.50
C ALA A 56 -11.18 4.14 -3.99
N LYS A 57 -10.10 4.87 -4.31
CA LYS A 57 -9.62 5.02 -5.69
C LYS A 57 -8.75 3.85 -6.11
N LEU A 58 -7.81 3.41 -5.27
CA LEU A 58 -6.89 2.31 -5.57
C LEU A 58 -7.64 0.99 -5.88
N SER A 59 -8.67 0.66 -5.09
CA SER A 59 -9.49 -0.55 -5.28
C SER A 59 -10.27 -0.59 -6.61
N ARG A 60 -10.34 0.52 -7.36
CA ARG A 60 -10.95 0.53 -8.69
C ARG A 60 -10.01 0.04 -9.79
N TYR A 61 -8.71 0.07 -9.54
CA TYR A 61 -7.67 -0.14 -10.56
C TYR A 61 -6.76 -1.33 -10.24
N LEU A 62 -6.67 -1.74 -8.97
CA LEU A 62 -5.94 -2.94 -8.55
C LEU A 62 -6.85 -4.17 -8.61
N ASP A 63 -6.33 -5.26 -9.15
CA ASP A 63 -7.00 -6.57 -9.14
C ASP A 63 -7.01 -7.19 -7.75
N LEU A 64 -5.90 -7.04 -7.01
CA LEU A 64 -5.74 -7.57 -5.65
C LEU A 64 -4.94 -6.59 -4.79
N ILE A 65 -5.31 -6.53 -3.51
CA ILE A 65 -4.59 -5.79 -2.48
C ILE A 65 -4.05 -6.79 -1.46
N HIS A 66 -2.72 -6.87 -1.37
CA HIS A 66 -2.03 -7.68 -0.37
C HIS A 66 -1.80 -6.84 0.89
N MET A 67 -2.72 -6.91 1.85
CA MET A 67 -2.51 -6.23 3.13
C MET A 67 -1.39 -6.92 3.93
N MET A 68 -0.36 -6.17 4.29
CA MET A 68 0.77 -6.65 5.09
C MET A 68 0.37 -6.68 6.57
N CYS A 69 -0.47 -7.66 6.93
CA CYS A 69 -0.99 -7.87 8.28
C CYS A 69 0.04 -8.59 9.18
N TYR A 70 1.25 -8.05 9.25
CA TYR A 70 2.36 -8.53 10.06
C TYR A 70 3.26 -7.34 10.43
N ASP A 71 4.33 -7.58 11.19
CA ASP A 71 5.22 -6.56 11.72
C ASP A 71 4.49 -5.51 12.58
N TYR A 72 3.41 -5.94 13.26
CA TYR A 72 2.70 -5.08 14.22
C TYR A 72 3.54 -4.82 15.47
N HIS A 73 4.41 -5.77 15.82
CA HIS A 73 5.32 -5.69 16.95
C HIS A 73 6.72 -6.16 16.54
N GLY A 74 7.76 -5.53 17.08
CA GLY A 74 9.15 -5.84 16.76
C GLY A 74 10.13 -5.26 17.76
N THR A 75 11.43 -5.29 17.45
CA THR A 75 12.48 -4.80 18.37
C THR A 75 12.42 -3.29 18.61
N TRP A 76 11.66 -2.54 17.81
CA TRP A 76 11.38 -1.12 18.02
C TRP A 76 10.41 -0.88 19.19
N ASP A 77 9.66 -1.90 19.60
CA ASP A 77 8.87 -1.85 20.83
C ASP A 77 9.76 -2.10 22.04
N ARG A 78 9.44 -1.47 23.18
CA ARG A 78 10.13 -1.69 24.46
C ARG A 78 9.62 -2.93 25.23
N VAL A 79 8.67 -3.66 24.64
CA VAL A 79 7.97 -4.81 25.22
C VAL A 79 7.75 -5.85 24.12
N VAL A 80 7.80 -7.14 24.47
CA VAL A 80 7.51 -8.24 23.53
C VAL A 80 6.03 -8.24 23.16
N GLY A 81 5.72 -8.32 21.87
CA GLY A 81 4.37 -8.49 21.33
C GLY A 81 4.33 -9.53 20.20
N PRO A 82 3.15 -10.08 19.87
CA PRO A 82 2.99 -11.03 18.76
C PRO A 82 3.17 -10.34 17.40
N ASN A 83 3.83 -11.00 16.44
CA ASN A 83 4.06 -10.37 15.13
C ASN A 83 2.77 -10.03 14.36
N ALA A 84 1.78 -10.92 14.44
CA ALA A 84 0.50 -10.83 13.72
C ALA A 84 -0.65 -11.33 14.61
N PRO A 85 -1.14 -10.50 15.57
CA PRO A 85 -2.33 -10.85 16.35
C PRO A 85 -3.58 -10.94 15.46
N LEU A 86 -4.49 -11.87 15.77
CA LEU A 86 -5.77 -12.07 15.08
C LEU A 86 -6.84 -11.07 15.53
#